data_AF-A0A9E3T377-F1
#
_entry.id   AF-A0A9E3T377-F1
#
_cell.length_a   1.000
_cell.length_b   1.000
_cell.length_c   1.000
_cell.angle_alpha   90.00
_cell.angle_beta   90.00
_cell.angle_gamma   90.00
#
_symmetry.space_group_name_H-M   'P 1'
#
loop_
_entity.id
_entity.type
_entity.pdbx_description
1 polymer ?
#
loop_
_entity_poly.entity_id
_entity_poly.type
_entity_poly.pdbx_seq_one_letter_code
_entity_poly.pdbx_strand_id
1 'polypeptide(L)'
;RTTPAPSKTPTAVKKPTTESARASRIASNVAKIPEVNKATVVVYGSTALVGVDLKARVQGTLETDVKKKIEKTVKDTDKSITRVYVTADPDLYKRIENIAKGISAGRPVSEFAKQISEIIKRITPGM
;
A
#
# COMPACT_ATOMS: atom_id res chain seq x y z
N ARG A 1 -24.32 12.03 -41.09
CA ARG A 1 -23.51 13.10 -40.49
C ARG A 1 -23.83 13.14 -39.00
N THR A 2 -22.79 13.09 -38.16
CA THR A 2 -22.73 13.32 -36.68
C THR A 2 -23.60 12.44 -35.79
N THR A 3 -23.15 11.72 -34.75
CA THR A 3 -21.83 11.30 -34.21
C THR A 3 -22.22 10.26 -33.14
N PRO A 4 -21.60 9.08 -33.01
CA PRO A 4 -21.89 8.21 -31.87
C PRO A 4 -21.27 8.80 -30.60
N ALA A 5 -22.09 9.05 -29.57
CA ALA A 5 -21.61 9.08 -28.19
C ALA A 5 -21.46 7.63 -27.70
N PRO A 6 -20.43 7.32 -26.89
CA PRO A 6 -20.79 6.98 -25.51
C PRO A 6 -19.75 7.40 -24.45
N SER A 7 -20.29 7.72 -23.26
CA SER A 7 -19.71 7.53 -21.93
C SER A 7 -18.19 7.50 -21.78
N LYS A 8 -17.64 8.51 -21.10
CA LYS A 8 -16.39 8.38 -20.34
C LYS A 8 -16.61 7.49 -19.11
N THR A 9 -16.98 6.24 -19.31
CA THR A 9 -16.67 5.19 -18.35
C THR A 9 -15.27 4.73 -18.74
N PRO A 10 -14.26 4.77 -17.85
CA PRO A 10 -13.04 4.03 -18.11
C PRO A 10 -13.41 2.55 -18.10
N THR A 11 -13.57 2.00 -19.28
CA THR A 11 -13.80 0.58 -19.54
C THR A 11 -12.60 -0.21 -19.03
N ALA A 12 -12.87 -1.28 -18.29
CA ALA A 12 -12.01 -2.45 -18.10
C ALA A 12 -10.55 -2.23 -17.62
N VAL A 13 -10.28 -2.59 -16.35
CA VAL A 13 -8.96 -3.12 -15.99
C VAL A 13 -9.11 -4.53 -15.42
N LYS A 14 -9.46 -5.48 -16.30
CA LYS A 14 -8.99 -6.87 -16.16
C LYS A 14 -7.47 -6.85 -16.36
N LYS A 15 -6.73 -6.44 -15.32
CA LYS A 15 -5.30 -6.74 -15.13
C LYS A 15 -5.00 -6.57 -13.63
N PRO A 16 -4.90 -7.67 -12.86
CA PRO A 16 -4.23 -7.62 -11.55
C PRO A 16 -2.72 -7.25 -11.65
N THR A 17 -2.18 -6.94 -12.82
CA THR A 17 -0.87 -7.48 -13.19
C THR A 17 0.34 -6.61 -12.91
N THR A 18 0.21 -5.34 -12.52
CA THR A 18 1.39 -4.49 -12.27
C THR A 18 1.43 -3.90 -10.88
N GLU A 19 0.39 -3.22 -10.39
CA GLU A 19 0.41 -2.61 -9.04
C GLU A 19 0.36 -3.67 -7.94
N SER A 20 -0.57 -4.62 -8.03
CA SER A 20 -0.65 -5.73 -7.07
C SER A 20 0.59 -6.63 -7.14
N ALA A 21 1.11 -6.88 -8.35
CA ALA A 21 2.36 -7.62 -8.51
C ALA A 21 3.57 -6.89 -7.88
N ARG A 22 3.68 -5.56 -8.07
CA ARG A 22 4.72 -4.73 -7.44
C ARG A 22 4.57 -4.73 -5.92
N ALA A 23 3.35 -4.51 -5.44
CA ALA A 23 3.01 -4.56 -4.03
C ALA A 23 3.38 -5.91 -3.40
N SER A 24 3.03 -7.02 -4.05
CA SER A 24 3.35 -8.37 -3.60
C SER A 24 4.86 -8.62 -3.54
N ARG A 25 5.62 -8.15 -4.54
CA ARG A 25 7.10 -8.22 -4.53
C ARG A 25 7.71 -7.44 -3.36
N ILE A 26 7.24 -6.21 -3.14
CA ILE A 26 7.69 -5.36 -2.03
C ILE A 26 7.32 -6.03 -0.69
N ALA A 27 6.07 -6.47 -0.53
CA ALA A 27 5.60 -7.15 0.68
C ALA A 27 6.42 -8.40 0.98
N SER A 28 6.78 -9.18 -0.04
CA SER A 28 7.62 -10.37 0.10
C SER A 28 9.03 -10.03 0.61
N ASN A 29 9.63 -8.93 0.15
CA ASN A 29 10.93 -8.48 0.65
C ASN A 29 10.85 -7.94 2.08
N VAL A 30 9.76 -7.25 2.41
CA VAL A 30 9.52 -6.74 3.77
C VAL A 30 9.25 -7.87 4.76
N ALA A 31 8.46 -8.89 4.37
CA ALA A 31 8.15 -10.04 5.19
C ALA A 31 9.35 -10.96 5.48
N LYS A 32 10.48 -10.82 4.75
CA LYS A 32 11.73 -11.53 5.05
C LYS A 32 12.45 -10.98 6.29
N ILE A 33 12.07 -9.80 6.78
CA ILE A 33 12.68 -9.20 7.97
C ILE A 33 12.21 -9.99 9.20
N PRO A 34 13.11 -10.50 10.05
CA PRO A 34 12.76 -11.39 11.17
C PRO A 34 11.88 -10.73 12.24
N GLU A 35 11.88 -9.40 12.28
CA GLU A 35 11.07 -8.55 13.15
C GLU A 35 9.64 -8.36 12.65
N VAL A 36 9.40 -8.59 11.35
CA VAL A 36 8.11 -8.49 10.68
C VAL A 36 7.43 -9.85 10.72
N ASN A 37 6.20 -9.89 11.22
CA ASN A 37 5.36 -11.08 11.22
C ASN A 37 4.52 -11.16 9.94
N LYS A 38 3.91 -10.04 9.54
CA LYS A 38 3.18 -9.91 8.26
C LYS A 38 3.42 -8.55 7.64
N ALA A 39 3.33 -8.50 6.32
CA ALA A 39 3.43 -7.26 5.56
C ALA A 39 2.36 -7.21 4.49
N THR A 40 1.63 -6.10 4.45
CA THR A 40 0.66 -5.80 3.41
C THR A 40 1.07 -4.50 2.72
N VAL A 41 1.11 -4.52 1.40
CA VAL A 41 1.46 -3.35 0.60
C VAL A 41 0.32 -3.06 -0.36
N VAL A 42 -0.02 -1.77 -0.50
CA VAL A 42 -0.94 -1.27 -1.50
C VAL A 42 -0.22 -0.18 -2.27
N VAL A 43 -0.10 -0.36 -3.59
CA VAL A 43 0.49 0.63 -4.48
C VAL A 43 -0.64 1.39 -5.16
N TYR A 44 -0.58 2.71 -5.09
CA TYR A 44 -1.51 3.63 -5.73
C TYR A 44 -0.71 4.71 -6.48
N GLY A 45 -0.69 4.64 -7.81
CA GLY A 45 0.11 5.55 -8.64
C GLY A 45 1.60 5.45 -8.32
N SER A 46 2.18 6.54 -7.79
CA SER A 46 3.57 6.64 -7.32
C SER A 46 3.73 6.57 -5.79
N THR A 47 2.65 6.22 -5.08
CA THR A 47 2.62 6.12 -3.62
C THR A 47 2.43 4.66 -3.19
N ALA A 48 3.27 4.17 -2.27
CA ALA A 48 3.06 2.91 -1.56
C ALA A 48 2.55 3.16 -0.15
N LEU A 49 1.46 2.49 0.22
CA LEU A 49 1.14 2.23 1.62
C LEU A 49 1.66 0.86 2.00
N VAL A 50 2.38 0.82 3.12
CA VAL A 50 2.96 -0.39 3.68
C VAL A 50 2.45 -0.53 5.11
N GLY A 51 1.58 -1.51 5.33
CA GLY A 51 1.20 -1.95 6.66
C GLY A 51 2.08 -3.13 7.07
N VAL A 52 2.74 -3.02 8.21
CA VAL A 52 3.48 -4.15 8.81
C VAL A 52 2.89 -4.54 10.14
N ASP A 53 2.80 -5.84 10.36
CA ASP A 53 2.54 -6.46 11.64
C ASP A 53 3.90 -6.83 12.23
N LEU A 54 4.31 -6.14 13.29
CA LEU A 54 5.56 -6.41 13.98
C LEU A 54 5.28 -7.34 15.16
N LYS A 55 6.28 -8.14 15.54
CA LYS A 55 6.17 -9.00 16.73
C LYS A 55 5.94 -8.13 17.97
N ALA A 56 5.18 -8.63 18.95
CA ALA A 56 4.87 -7.90 20.20
C ALA A 56 6.11 -7.37 20.95
N ARG A 57 7.30 -7.97 20.76
CA ARG A 57 8.56 -7.49 21.34
C ARG A 57 9.18 -6.27 20.64
N VAL A 58 8.66 -5.89 19.47
CA VAL A 58 9.18 -4.81 18.62
C VAL A 58 8.24 -3.62 18.77
N GLN A 59 8.62 -2.68 19.62
CA GLN A 59 7.81 -1.48 19.93
C GLN A 59 8.70 -0.23 20.03
N GLY A 60 8.11 0.94 19.83
CA GLY A 60 8.77 2.24 20.02
C GLY A 60 9.94 2.47 19.07
N THR A 61 11.16 2.54 19.61
CA THR A 61 12.37 2.86 18.82
C THR A 61 12.71 1.76 17.82
N LEU A 62 12.58 0.48 18.21
CA LEU A 62 12.84 -0.66 17.32
C LEU A 62 11.86 -0.69 16.15
N GLU A 63 10.58 -0.40 16.42
CA GLU A 63 9.56 -0.27 15.37
C GLU A 63 9.93 0.83 14.37
N THR A 64 10.40 1.98 14.85
CA THR A 64 10.81 3.09 13.99
C THR A 64 12.00 2.71 13.10
N ASP A 65 12.97 1.97 13.64
CA ASP A 65 14.14 1.50 12.89
C ASP A 65 13.72 0.50 11.79
N VAL A 66 12.86 -0.45 12.14
CA VAL A 66 12.28 -1.41 11.20
C VAL A 66 11.48 -0.69 10.11
N LYS A 67 10.65 0.31 10.45
CA LYS A 67 9.92 1.12 9.46
C LYS A 67 10.84 1.84 8.49
N LYS A 68 11.93 2.46 8.96
CA LYS A 68 12.93 3.11 8.09
C LYS A 68 13.59 2.10 7.15
N LYS A 69 13.92 0.92 7.66
CA LYS A 69 14.50 -0.17 6.87
C LYS A 69 13.54 -0.65 5.78
N ILE A 70 12.26 -0.82 6.13
CA ILE A 70 11.19 -1.16 5.21
C ILE A 70 11.05 -0.09 4.13
N GLU A 71 10.98 1.18 4.51
CA GLU A 71 10.86 2.28 3.57
C GLU A 71 11.98 2.27 2.53
N LYS A 72 13.22 2.05 2.99
CA LYS A 72 14.39 1.93 2.12
C LYS A 72 14.27 0.73 1.18
N THR A 73 13.90 -0.44 1.71
CA THR A 73 13.69 -1.66 0.90
C THR A 73 12.60 -1.47 -0.15
N VAL A 74 11.52 -0.76 0.18
CA VAL A 74 10.41 -0.48 -0.75
C VAL A 74 10.90 0.38 -1.92
N LYS A 75 11.57 1.51 -1.63
CA LYS A 75 12.10 2.41 -2.67
C LYS A 75 13.18 1.74 -3.53
N ASP A 76 13.98 0.86 -2.93
CA ASP A 76 15.01 0.10 -3.64
C ASP A 76 14.40 -0.98 -4.56
N THR A 77 13.35 -1.64 -4.08
CA THR A 77 12.62 -2.67 -4.86
C THR A 77 11.84 -2.05 -6.02
N ASP A 78 11.22 -0.88 -5.83
CA ASP A 78 10.45 -0.19 -6.86
C ASP A 78 10.79 1.30 -6.93
N LYS A 79 11.64 1.64 -7.90
CA LYS A 79 12.06 3.03 -8.18
C LYS A 79 10.93 3.91 -8.70
N SER A 80 9.79 3.35 -9.10
CA SER A 80 8.60 4.12 -9.53
C SER A 80 7.88 4.76 -8.34
N ILE A 81 8.18 4.30 -7.12
CA ILE A 81 7.52 4.78 -5.91
C ILE A 81 8.29 5.96 -5.35
N THR A 82 7.71 7.15 -5.50
CA THR A 82 8.28 8.39 -4.98
C THR A 82 7.96 8.56 -3.49
N ARG A 83 6.79 8.08 -3.06
CA ARG A 83 6.33 8.25 -1.69
C ARG A 83 5.96 6.92 -1.05
N VAL A 84 6.49 6.67 0.14
CA VAL A 84 6.25 5.45 0.88
C VAL A 84 5.74 5.83 2.25
N TYR A 85 4.62 5.24 2.64
CA TYR A 85 4.02 5.42 3.96
C TYR A 85 4.03 4.09 4.67
N VAL A 86 4.86 3.98 5.71
CA VAL A 86 4.96 2.75 6.51
C VAL A 86 4.25 2.96 7.83
N THR A 87 3.34 2.03 8.15
CA THR A 87 2.68 1.98 9.44
C THR A 87 2.82 0.60 10.06
N ALA A 88 3.05 0.58 11.37
CA ALA A 88 2.99 -0.62 12.19
C ALA A 88 1.83 -0.55 13.20
N ASP A 89 0.96 0.46 13.03
CA ASP A 89 -0.25 0.59 13.82
C ASP A 89 -1.25 -0.49 13.38
N PRO A 90 -1.76 -1.32 14.31
CA PRO A 90 -2.64 -2.45 13.97
C PRO A 90 -4.00 -1.99 13.40
N ASP A 91 -4.51 -0.82 13.79
CA ASP A 91 -5.74 -0.26 13.24
C ASP A 91 -5.55 0.18 11.79
N LEU A 92 -4.43 0.86 11.50
CA LEU A 92 -4.07 1.23 10.13
C LEU A 92 -3.74 0.00 9.28
N TYR A 93 -3.05 -1.00 9.83
CA TYR A 93 -2.76 -2.27 9.16
C TYR A 93 -4.06 -2.94 8.69
N LYS A 94 -5.05 -3.11 9.57
CA LYS A 94 -6.35 -3.71 9.22
C LYS A 94 -7.05 -2.94 8.09
N ARG A 95 -6.96 -1.61 8.09
CA ARG A 95 -7.53 -0.78 7.02
C ARG A 95 -6.83 -1.05 5.69
N ILE A 96 -5.49 -1.07 5.68
CA ILE A 96 -4.71 -1.38 4.47
C ILE A 96 -5.01 -2.79 3.97
N GLU A 97 -5.12 -3.77 4.87
CA GLU A 97 -5.47 -5.14 4.53
C GLU A 97 -6.86 -5.24 3.89
N ASN A 98 -7.86 -4.55 4.44
CA ASN A 98 -9.20 -4.50 3.86
C ASN A 98 -9.22 -3.88 2.45
N ILE A 99 -8.40 -2.83 2.24
CA ILE A 99 -8.23 -2.21 0.93
C ILE A 99 -7.60 -3.20 -0.05
N ALA A 100 -6.49 -3.85 0.33
CA ALA A 100 -5.81 -4.85 -0.49
C ALA A 100 -6.74 -6.03 -0.86
N LYS A 101 -7.55 -6.50 0.09
CA LYS A 101 -8.58 -7.53 -0.13
C LYS A 101 -9.63 -7.07 -1.12
N GLY A 102 -10.14 -5.85 -0.97
CA GLY A 102 -11.13 -5.28 -1.88
C GLY A 102 -10.61 -5.12 -3.31
N ILE A 103 -9.37 -4.67 -3.46
CA ILE A 103 -8.69 -4.58 -4.77
C ILE A 103 -8.50 -5.97 -5.39
N SER A 104 -8.07 -6.94 -4.58
CA SER A 104 -7.90 -8.33 -5.03
C SER A 104 -9.24 -8.98 -5.41
N ALA A 105 -10.34 -8.56 -4.79
CA ALA A 105 -11.70 -8.97 -5.13
C ALA A 105 -12.25 -8.29 -6.41
N GLY A 106 -11.46 -7.46 -7.09
CA GLY A 106 -11.82 -6.81 -8.35
C GLY A 106 -12.42 -5.42 -8.20
N ARG A 107 -12.40 -4.82 -7.00
CA ARG A 107 -12.83 -3.43 -6.81
C ARG A 107 -11.70 -2.46 -7.22
N PRO A 108 -12.01 -1.35 -7.89
CA PRO A 108 -10.99 -0.38 -8.27
C PRO A 108 -10.41 0.33 -7.05
N VAL A 109 -9.11 0.63 -7.08
CA VAL A 109 -8.40 1.32 -5.98
C VAL A 109 -9.00 2.69 -5.66
N SER A 110 -9.65 3.34 -6.64
CA SER A 110 -10.34 4.63 -6.47
C SER A 110 -11.44 4.59 -5.40
N GLU A 111 -12.11 3.46 -5.22
CA GLU A 111 -13.13 3.28 -4.16
C GLU A 111 -12.51 3.37 -2.76
N PHE A 112 -11.21 3.06 -2.65
CA PHE A 112 -10.44 3.10 -1.42
C PHE A 112 -9.62 4.38 -1.28
N ALA A 113 -9.58 5.25 -2.29
CA ALA A 113 -8.77 6.47 -2.29
C ALA A 113 -9.03 7.37 -1.07
N LYS A 114 -10.30 7.45 -0.63
CA LYS A 114 -10.68 8.17 0.60
C LYS A 114 -10.04 7.55 1.84
N GLN A 115 -10.12 6.24 2.01
CA GLN A 115 -9.52 5.53 3.15
C GLN A 115 -8.00 5.65 3.14
N ILE A 116 -7.38 5.50 1.97
CA ILE A 116 -5.94 5.66 1.78
C ILE A 116 -5.50 7.06 2.22
N SER A 117 -6.22 8.09 1.79
CA SER A 117 -5.90 9.48 2.17
C SER A 117 -5.98 9.70 3.68
N GLU A 118 -6.99 9.15 4.35
CA GLU A 118 -7.14 9.26 5.81
C GLU A 118 -6.00 8.52 6.55
N ILE A 119 -5.57 7.36 6.05
CA ILE A 119 -4.42 6.63 6.60
C ILE A 119 -3.14 7.48 6.43
N ILE A 120 -2.91 8.03 5.23
CA ILE A 120 -1.76 8.88 4.94
C ILE A 120 -1.72 10.08 5.88
N LYS A 121 -2.84 10.81 6.04
CA LYS A 121 -2.94 11.96 6.95
C LYS A 121 -2.60 11.59 8.39
N ARG A 122 -2.93 10.37 8.82
CA ARG A 122 -2.64 9.89 10.17
C ARG A 122 -1.19 9.46 10.34
N ILE A 123 -0.57 8.94 9.29
CA ILE A 123 0.87 8.60 9.28
C ILE A 123 1.72 9.87 9.22
N THR A 124 1.27 10.91 8.51
CA THR A 124 1.94 12.21 8.42
C THR A 124 1.07 13.29 9.06
N PRO A 125 1.07 13.40 10.40
CA PRO A 125 0.33 14.45 11.07
C PRO A 125 0.93 15.82 10.71
N GLY A 126 0.15 16.66 10.01
CA GLY A 126 0.47 18.05 9.69
C GLY A 126 1.64 18.23 8.71
N MET A 127 1.33 18.28 7.42
CA MET A 127 2.09 19.16 6.52
C MET A 127 1.40 20.51 6.46
#